data_AF-A0A9X1ZYJ2-F1
#
_entry.id   AF-A0A9X1ZYJ2-F1
#
_cell.length_a   1.000
_cell.length_b   1.000
_cell.length_c   1.000
_cell.angle_alpha   90.00
_cell.angle_beta   90.00
_cell.angle_gamma   90.00
#
_symmetry.space_group_name_H-M   'P 1'
#
loop_
_entity.id
_entity.type
_entity.pdbx_description
1 polymer ?
#
loop_
_entity_poly.entity_id
_entity_poly.type
_entity_poly.pdbx_seq_one_letter_code
_entity_poly.pdbx_strand_id
1 'polypeptide(L)' 'MSQEIIIVIIAFLLFLLTGLFGGIGIYSILHQKKKRAIWCFAIGFFLIIVYLLAMFIVGFGGL' A
#
# COMPACT_ATOMS: atom_id res chain seq x y z
N MET A 1 3.02 10.37 21.71
CA MET A 1 3.74 9.24 21.08
C MET A 1 4.88 9.81 20.27
N SER A 2 6.04 9.14 20.24
CA SER A 2 7.16 9.60 19.43
C SER A 2 6.82 9.51 17.93
N GLN A 3 7.40 10.37 17.11
CA GLN A 3 7.15 10.40 15.66
C GLN A 3 7.50 9.07 15.00
N GLU A 4 8.48 8.32 15.51
CA GLU A 4 8.84 7.01 14.95
C GLU A 4 7.69 6.01 15.08
N ILE A 5 6.97 6.01 16.20
CA ILE A 5 5.83 5.10 16.43
C ILE A 5 4.71 5.38 15.43
N ILE A 6 4.46 6.65 15.11
CA ILE A 6 3.43 7.05 14.14
C ILE A 6 3.80 6.55 12.74
N ILE A 7 5.06 6.70 12.33
CA ILE A 7 5.56 6.24 11.03
C ILE A 7 5.43 4.72 10.91
N VAL A 8 5.79 3.97 11.95
CA VAL A 8 5.68 2.50 11.97
C VAL A 8 4.22 2.05 11.85
N ILE A 9 3.29 2.68 12.58
CA ILE A 9 1.86 2.33 12.51
C ILE A 9 1.30 2.59 11.09
N ILE A 10 1.66 3.73 10.49
CA ILE A 10 1.22 4.07 9.12
C ILE A 10 1.79 3.07 8.11
N ALA A 11 3.08 2.72 8.22
CA ALA A 11 3.70 1.71 7.37
C ALA A 11 3.02 0.34 7.50
N PHE A 12 2.70 -0.07 8.73
CA PHE A 12 2.00 -1.32 9.01
C PHE A 12 0.59 -1.33 8.39
N LEU A 13 -0.17 -0.24 8.54
CA LEU A 13 -1.49 -0.09 7.94
C LEU A 13 -1.44 -0.14 6.41
N LEU A 14 -0.48 0.57 5.79
CA LEU A 14 -0.30 0.57 4.34
C LEU A 14 0.08 -0.82 3.82
N PHE A 15 0.94 -1.55 4.54
CA PHE A 15 1.30 -2.92 4.18
C PHE A 15 0.10 -3.87 4.27
N LEU A 16 -0.72 -3.74 5.33
CA LEU A 16 -1.92 -4.55 5.53
C LEU A 16 -2.99 -4.27 4.47
N LEU A 17 -3.21 -2.99 4.14
CA LEU A 17 -4.10 -2.57 3.04
C LEU A 17 -3.63 -3.11 1.69
N THR A 18 -2.33 -3.02 1.42
CA THR A 18 -1.74 -3.53 0.17
C THR A 18 -1.92 -5.05 0.07
N GLY A 19 -1.68 -5.78 1.15
CA GLY A 19 -1.92 -7.22 1.23
C GLY A 19 -3.41 -7.59 1.03
N LEU A 20 -4.32 -6.82 1.63
CA LEU A 20 -5.76 -7.00 1.48
C LEU A 20 -6.22 -6.77 0.03
N PHE A 21 -5.77 -5.67 -0.60
CA PHE A 21 -6.08 -5.40 -2.01
C PHE A 21 -5.45 -6.43 -2.95
N GLY A 22 -4.24 -6.92 -2.65
CA GLY A 22 -3.60 -8.01 -3.38
C GLY A 22 -4.40 -9.31 -3.28
N GLY A 23 -4.83 -9.68 -2.08
CA GLY A 23 -5.68 -10.86 -1.85
C GLY A 23 -7.03 -10.77 -2.55
N ILE A 24 -7.71 -9.62 -2.48
CA ILE A 24 -8.96 -9.35 -3.20
C ILE A 24 -8.72 -9.37 -4.73
N GLY A 25 -7.57 -8.90 -5.18
CA GLY A 25 -7.13 -8.97 -6.57
C GLY A 25 -7.04 -10.41 -7.05
N ILE A 26 -6.33 -11.28 -6.32
CA ILE A 26 -6.19 -12.71 -6.63
C ILE A 26 -7.56 -13.41 -6.59
N TYR A 27 -8.38 -13.16 -5.56
CA TYR A 27 -9.74 -13.69 -5.47
C TYR A 27 -10.61 -13.29 -6.67
N SER A 28 -10.48 -12.04 -7.12
CA SER A 28 -11.21 -11.54 -8.29
C SER A 28 -10.73 -12.16 -9.60
N ILE A 29 -9.44 -12.52 -9.72
CA ILE A 29 -8.91 -13.28 -10.86
C ILE A 29 -9.54 -14.68 -10.89
N LEU A 30 -9.60 -15.35 -9.73
CA LEU A 30 -10.18 -16.70 -9.60
C LEU A 30 -11.67 -16.73 -9.98
N HIS A 31 -12.40 -15.64 -9.74
CA HIS A 31 -13.82 -15.51 -10.11
C HIS A 31 -14.04 -14.88 -11.51
N GLN A 32 -13.01 -14.90 -12.37
CA GLN A 32 -13.02 -14.32 -13.73
C GLN A 32 -13.39 -12.82 -13.80
N LYS A 33 -13.35 -12.09 -12.69
CA LYS A 33 -13.62 -10.64 -12.61
C LYS A 33 -12.34 -9.87 -12.93
N LYS A 34 -11.76 -10.11 -14.11
CA LYS A 34 -10.44 -9.58 -14.55
C LYS A 34 -10.33 -8.05 -14.41
N LYS A 35 -11.37 -7.31 -14.78
CA LYS A 35 -11.40 -5.84 -14.64
C LYS A 35 -11.20 -5.43 -13.17
N ARG A 36 -11.97 -6.02 -12.25
CA ARG A 36 -11.91 -5.67 -10.82
C ARG A 36 -10.55 -6.04 -10.22
N ALA A 37 -9.96 -7.15 -10.64
CA ALA A 37 -8.62 -7.53 -10.24
C ALA A 37 -7.56 -6.50 -10.64
N ILE A 38 -7.58 -6.06 -11.90
CA ILE A 38 -6.62 -5.05 -12.41
C ILE A 38 -6.76 -3.74 -11.62
N TRP A 39 -7.99 -3.30 -11.33
CA TRP A 39 -8.21 -2.12 -10.50
C TRP A 39 -7.69 -2.31 -9.06
N CYS A 40 -7.92 -3.46 -8.42
CA CYS A 40 -7.39 -3.74 -7.08
C CYS A 40 -5.86 -3.80 -7.06
N PHE A 41 -5.22 -4.42 -8.05
CA PHE A 41 -3.77 -4.44 -8.17
C PHE A 41 -3.18 -3.05 -8.45
N ALA A 42 -3.83 -2.25 -9.30
CA ALA A 42 -3.41 -0.88 -9.59
C ALA A 42 -3.47 0.01 -8.34
N ILE A 43 -4.54 -0.11 -7.54
CA ILE A 43 -4.69 0.64 -6.27
C ILE A 43 -3.62 0.20 -5.26
N GLY A 44 -3.40 -1.11 -5.11
CA GLY A 44 -2.35 -1.64 -4.23
C GLY A 44 -0.95 -1.18 -4.65
N PHE A 45 -0.66 -1.18 -5.94
CA PHE A 45 0.61 -0.70 -6.47
C PHE A 45 0.80 0.81 -6.27
N PHE A 46 -0.26 1.59 -6.46
CA PHE A 46 -0.24 3.04 -6.24
C PHE A 46 0.03 3.38 -4.76
N LEU A 47 -0.53 2.63 -3.81
CA LEU A 47 -0.27 2.80 -2.38
C LEU A 47 1.22 2.59 -2.03
N ILE A 48 1.87 1.61 -2.65
CA ILE A 48 3.32 1.37 -2.48
C ILE A 48 4.14 2.55 -3.03
N ILE A 49 3.78 3.08 -4.20
CA ILE A 49 4.46 4.24 -4.80
C ILE A 49 4.35 5.46 -3.88
N VAL A 50 3.14 5.75 -3.38
CA VAL A 50 2.92 6.88 -2.46
C VAL A 50 3.72 6.69 -1.17
N TYR A 51 3.77 5.47 -0.63
CA TYR A 51 4.60 5.17 0.54
C TYR A 51 6.09 5.40 0.29
N LEU A 52 6.62 4.91 -0.84
CA LEU A 52 8.02 5.11 -1.21
C LEU A 52 8.35 6.59 -1.39
N LEU A 53 7.48 7.35 -2.07
CA LEU A 53 7.66 8.80 -2.21
C LEU A 53 7.64 9.51 -0.86
N ALA A 54 6.71 9.15 0.03
CA ALA A 54 6.66 9.70 1.37
C ALA A 54 7.92 9.36 2.19
N MET A 55 8.42 8.12 2.11
CA MET A 55 9.69 7.71 2.74
C MET A 55 10.88 8.46 2.17
N PHE A 56 10.93 8.68 0.86
CA PHE A 56 11.97 9.49 0.23
C PHE A 56 11.91 10.94 0.69
N ILE A 57 10.72 11.56 0.73
CA ILE A 57 10.55 12.95 1.17
C ILE A 57 10.91 13.10 2.66
N VAL A 58 10.45 12.20 3.52
CA VAL A 58 10.76 12.23 4.96
C VAL A 58 12.23 11.87 5.21
N GLY A 59 12.80 10.95 4.45
CA GLY A 59 14.21 10.54 4.55
C GLY A 59 15.21 11.55 3.98
N PHE A 60 14.85 12.33 2.95
CA PHE A 60 15.67 13.43 2.41
C PHE A 60 15.38 14.79 3.06
N GLY A 61 14.23 14.97 3.70
CA GLY A 61 13.74 16.24 4.25
C GLY A 61 14.20 16.59 5.67
N GLY A 62 15.08 15.78 6.29
CA GLY A 62 15.66 16.03 7.62
C GLY A 62 14.83 15.46 8.78
N LEU A 63 15.37 15.01 9.92
CA LEU A 63 16.68 15.21 10.57
C LEU A 63 17.32 16.59 10.36
#